data_AF-K1YBI3-F1
#
_entry.id   AF-K1YBI3-F1
#
_cell.length_a   1.000
_cell.length_b   1.000
_cell.length_c   1.000
_cell.angle_alpha   90.00
_cell.angle_beta   90.00
_cell.angle_gamma   90.00
#
_symmetry.space_group_name_H-M   'P 1'
#
loop_
_entity.id
_entity.type
_entity.pdbx_description
1 polymer ?
#
loop_
_entity_poly.entity_id
_entity_poly.type
_entity_poly.pdbx_seq_one_letter_code
_entity_poly.pdbx_strand_id
1 'polypeptide(L)'
;MAGPALQAIVTLGRRTAEFHLALAEEKKNPAFKPEKATATYTQQLAEAVTRQIQEALAILTAKSANLPPGPGADACRRILFEAPSLLERVGGIALIGEKLGHRIRHHGDYHLGQVLLTEANDFIILDFEGEPLRPLSQRRSKG
;
A
#
# COMPACT_ATOMS: atom_id res chain seq x y z
N MET A 1 28.61 -12.73 6.02
CA MET A 1 27.39 -13.30 6.65
C MET A 1 26.41 -12.16 6.82
N ALA A 2 25.25 -12.20 6.18
CA ALA A 2 24.20 -11.27 6.54
C ALA A 2 23.66 -11.64 7.93
N GLY A 3 23.56 -10.66 8.83
CA GLY A 3 23.28 -10.90 10.25
C GLY A 3 21.85 -11.40 10.55
N PRO A 4 21.54 -11.69 11.82
CA PRO A 4 20.24 -12.18 12.28
C PRO A 4 19.03 -11.37 11.76
N ALA A 5 19.20 -10.05 11.60
CA ALA A 5 18.16 -9.17 11.06
C ALA A 5 17.78 -9.50 9.60
N LEU A 6 18.74 -9.91 8.75
CA LEU A 6 18.40 -10.27 7.37
C LEU A 6 17.59 -11.56 7.34
N GLN A 7 17.96 -12.54 8.18
CA GLN A 7 17.23 -13.80 8.26
C GLN A 7 15.77 -13.60 8.72
N ALA A 8 15.55 -12.70 9.69
CA ALA A 8 14.21 -12.33 10.13
C ALA A 8 13.40 -11.71 8.99
N ILE A 9 13.97 -10.78 8.21
CA ILE A 9 13.27 -10.17 7.06
C ILE A 9 12.94 -11.21 5.98
N VAL A 10 13.82 -12.17 5.73
CA VAL A 10 13.55 -13.29 4.81
C VAL A 10 12.36 -14.13 5.29
N THR A 11 12.33 -14.48 6.58
CA THR A 11 11.20 -15.22 7.16
C THR A 11 9.90 -14.42 7.07
N LEU A 12 9.93 -13.11 7.37
CA LEU A 12 8.78 -12.22 7.25
C LEU A 12 8.24 -12.22 5.81
N GLY A 13 9.11 -12.03 4.81
CA GLY A 13 8.72 -12.06 3.40
C GLY A 13 8.06 -13.39 2.99
N ARG A 14 8.57 -14.52 3.49
CA ARG A 14 7.95 -15.83 3.28
C ARG A 14 6.55 -15.91 3.90
N ARG A 15 6.38 -15.47 5.15
CA ARG A 15 5.06 -15.47 5.81
C ARG A 15 4.07 -14.52 5.14
N THR A 16 4.53 -13.36 4.67
CA THR A 16 3.70 -12.44 3.86
C THR A 16 3.22 -13.12 2.57
N ALA A 17 4.10 -13.85 1.87
CA ALA A 17 3.75 -14.56 0.64
C ALA A 17 2.76 -15.70 0.88
N GLU A 18 3.01 -16.55 1.88
CA GLU A 18 2.11 -17.65 2.26
C GLU A 18 0.74 -17.13 2.69
N PHE A 19 0.69 -16.03 3.42
CA PHE A 19 -0.55 -15.35 3.79
C PHE A 19 -1.33 -14.89 2.55
N HIS A 20 -0.69 -14.22 1.58
CA HIS A 20 -1.36 -13.83 0.34
C HIS A 20 -1.83 -15.02 -0.50
N LEU A 21 -1.07 -16.11 -0.54
CA LEU A 21 -1.49 -17.36 -1.20
C LEU A 21 -2.76 -17.93 -0.55
N ALA A 22 -2.84 -17.94 0.78
CA ALA A 22 -4.03 -18.35 1.49
C ALA A 22 -5.24 -17.43 1.21
N LEU A 23 -5.03 -16.12 1.07
CA LEU A 23 -6.08 -15.15 0.72
C LEU A 23 -6.48 -15.16 -0.77
N ALA A 24 -5.77 -15.90 -1.60
CA ALA A 24 -6.02 -16.06 -3.03
C ALA A 24 -6.73 -17.40 -3.36
N GLU A 25 -7.19 -18.14 -2.36
CA GLU A 25 -7.72 -19.49 -2.53
C GLU A 25 -9.25 -19.56 -2.37
N GLU A 26 -9.97 -19.87 -3.47
CA GLU A 26 -11.45 -19.90 -3.53
C GLU A 26 -12.09 -21.06 -2.74
N LYS A 27 -11.33 -22.09 -2.34
CA LYS A 27 -11.79 -23.43 -1.88
C LYS A 27 -13.13 -23.46 -1.12
N LYS A 28 -13.33 -22.58 -0.14
CA LYS A 28 -14.54 -22.56 0.72
C LYS A 28 -15.34 -21.26 0.64
N ASN A 29 -14.80 -20.20 0.04
CA ASN A 29 -15.43 -18.88 0.08
C ASN A 29 -15.08 -18.08 -1.19
N PRO A 30 -16.07 -17.79 -2.06
CA PRO A 30 -15.87 -17.02 -3.29
C PRO A 30 -15.25 -15.63 -3.08
N ALA A 31 -15.35 -15.06 -1.88
CA ALA A 31 -14.71 -13.79 -1.55
C ALA A 31 -13.18 -13.83 -1.66
N PHE A 32 -12.54 -15.01 -1.68
CA PHE A 32 -11.09 -15.20 -1.85
C PHE A 32 -10.68 -15.61 -3.26
N LYS A 33 -11.63 -15.70 -4.21
CA LYS A 33 -11.31 -15.94 -5.61
C LYS A 33 -10.48 -14.77 -6.19
N PRO A 34 -9.30 -15.01 -6.79
CA PRO A 34 -8.57 -13.95 -7.48
C PRO A 34 -9.38 -13.37 -8.65
N GLU A 35 -9.34 -12.05 -8.82
CA GLU A 35 -10.03 -11.35 -9.91
C GLU A 35 -9.01 -10.69 -10.82
N LYS A 36 -9.10 -10.89 -12.15
CA LYS A 36 -8.22 -10.17 -13.08
C LYS A 36 -8.43 -8.66 -12.92
N ALA A 37 -7.34 -7.91 -12.86
CA ALA A 37 -7.38 -6.46 -12.95
C ALA A 37 -7.90 -6.04 -14.33
N THR A 38 -8.74 -5.02 -14.37
CA THR A 38 -9.30 -4.46 -15.60
C THR A 38 -8.68 -3.10 -15.90
N ALA A 39 -8.76 -2.66 -17.16
CA ALA A 39 -8.37 -1.29 -17.52
C ALA A 39 -9.12 -0.23 -16.71
N THR A 40 -10.42 -0.45 -16.48
CA THR A 40 -11.25 0.41 -15.62
C THR A 40 -10.71 0.46 -14.19
N TYR A 41 -10.30 -0.68 -13.62
CA TYR A 41 -9.73 -0.70 -12.28
C TYR A 41 -8.42 0.11 -12.20
N THR A 42 -7.51 -0.06 -13.16
CA THR A 42 -6.24 0.69 -13.16
C THR A 42 -6.45 2.19 -13.38
N GLN A 43 -7.45 2.59 -14.16
CA GLN A 43 -7.86 3.99 -14.30
C GLN A 43 -8.38 4.55 -12.97
N GLN A 44 -9.32 3.86 -12.33
CA GLN A 44 -9.87 4.26 -11.02
C GLN A 44 -8.79 4.33 -9.94
N LEU A 45 -7.81 3.42 -9.97
CA LEU A 45 -6.68 3.43 -9.05
C LEU A 45 -5.80 4.66 -9.28
N ALA A 46 -5.46 4.97 -10.54
CA ALA A 46 -4.68 6.15 -10.87
C ALA A 46 -5.37 7.45 -10.44
N GLU A 47 -6.69 7.56 -10.68
CA GLU A 47 -7.51 8.70 -10.25
C GLU A 47 -7.56 8.82 -8.72
N ALA A 48 -7.77 7.72 -8.01
CA ALA A 48 -7.84 7.71 -6.55
C ALA A 48 -6.51 8.13 -5.90
N VAL A 49 -5.39 7.60 -6.39
CA VAL A 49 -4.05 7.95 -5.90
C VAL A 49 -3.70 9.40 -6.26
N THR A 50 -4.03 9.84 -7.48
CA THR A 50 -3.86 11.24 -7.92
C THR A 50 -4.58 12.20 -6.99
N ARG A 51 -5.85 11.94 -6.68
CA ARG A 51 -6.65 12.77 -5.77
C ARG A 51 -6.04 12.85 -4.37
N GLN A 52 -5.64 11.70 -3.79
CA GLN A 52 -5.01 11.67 -2.46
C GLN A 52 -3.72 12.50 -2.42
N ILE A 53 -2.89 12.40 -3.46
CA ILE A 53 -1.65 13.18 -3.56
C ILE A 53 -1.97 14.68 -3.67
N GLN A 54 -2.94 15.05 -4.51
CA GLN A 54 -3.35 16.45 -4.66
C GLN A 54 -3.89 17.05 -3.34
N GLU A 55 -4.71 16.30 -2.60
CA GLU A 55 -5.20 16.69 -1.27
C GLU A 55 -4.05 16.90 -0.29
N ALA A 56 -3.09 15.98 -0.23
CA ALA A 56 -1.91 16.09 0.62
C ALA A 56 -1.03 17.30 0.24
N LEU A 57 -0.81 17.53 -1.06
CA LEU A 57 -0.04 18.66 -1.57
C LEU A 57 -0.73 20.00 -1.29
N ALA A 58 -2.07 20.06 -1.35
CA ALA A 58 -2.82 21.25 -1.00
C ALA A 58 -2.64 21.60 0.49
N ILE A 59 -2.71 20.61 1.38
CA ILE A 59 -2.45 20.78 2.82
C ILE A 59 -1.00 21.25 3.04
N LEU A 60 -0.03 20.61 2.38
CA LEU A 60 1.38 20.95 2.49
C LEU A 60 1.65 22.39 2.02
N THR A 61 1.09 22.77 0.87
CA THR A 61 1.20 24.13 0.31
C THR A 61 0.63 25.17 1.28
N ALA A 62 -0.56 24.94 1.82
CA ALA A 62 -1.20 25.85 2.77
C ALA A 62 -0.38 26.03 4.06
N LYS A 63 0.29 24.96 4.53
CA LYS A 63 1.15 25.01 5.72
C LYS A 63 2.56 25.54 5.44
N SER A 64 3.02 25.51 4.19
CA SER A 64 4.40 25.84 3.82
C SER A 64 4.83 27.25 4.23
N ALA A 65 3.91 28.22 4.16
CA ALA A 65 4.18 29.62 4.53
C ALA A 65 4.45 29.81 6.04
N ASN A 66 4.00 28.87 6.88
CA ASN A 66 4.15 28.95 8.33
C ASN A 66 5.31 28.10 8.86
N LEU A 67 6.08 27.46 7.96
CA LEU A 67 7.23 26.66 8.37
C LEU A 67 8.42 27.57 8.70
N PRO A 68 9.05 27.44 9.88
CA PRO A 68 10.27 28.17 10.16
C PRO A 68 11.38 27.71 9.22
N PRO A 69 12.37 28.57 8.91
CA PRO A 69 13.54 28.18 8.14
C PRO A 69 14.23 26.96 8.76
N GLY A 70 14.60 26.00 7.92
CA GLY A 70 15.27 24.78 8.34
C GLY A 70 14.87 23.54 7.52
N PRO A 71 15.29 22.35 7.95
CA PRO A 71 15.15 21.12 7.16
C PRO A 71 13.71 20.81 6.74
N GLY A 72 12.72 21.14 7.58
CA GLY A 72 11.30 20.95 7.26
C GLY A 72 10.81 21.83 6.10
N ALA A 73 11.21 23.10 6.09
CA ALA A 73 10.89 24.02 5.00
C ALA A 73 11.60 23.61 3.70
N ASP A 74 12.85 23.14 3.78
CA ASP A 74 13.62 22.66 2.64
C ASP A 74 12.98 21.39 2.02
N ALA A 75 12.59 20.43 2.86
CA ALA A 75 11.87 19.23 2.45
C ALA A 75 10.53 19.57 1.80
N CYS A 76 9.77 20.51 2.37
CA CYS A 76 8.52 20.99 1.80
C CYS A 76 8.71 21.56 0.39
N ARG A 77 9.70 22.44 0.19
CA ARG A 77 10.00 23.01 -1.13
C ARG A 77 10.39 21.93 -2.14
N ARG A 78 11.19 20.95 -1.73
CA ARG A 78 11.58 19.83 -2.59
C ARG A 78 10.38 18.97 -2.99
N ILE A 79 9.51 18.62 -2.04
CA ILE A 79 8.31 17.82 -2.33
C ILE A 79 7.40 18.55 -3.33
N LEU A 80 7.15 19.85 -3.11
CA LEU A 80 6.32 20.65 -4.01
C LEU A 80 6.93 20.79 -5.42
N PHE A 81 8.26 20.90 -5.50
CA PHE A 81 8.98 20.96 -6.77
C PHE A 81 8.88 19.64 -7.57
N GLU A 82 8.99 18.50 -6.89
CA GLU A 82 8.94 17.15 -7.51
C GLU A 82 7.49 16.67 -7.78
N ALA A 83 6.48 17.35 -7.22
CA ALA A 83 5.08 16.93 -7.29
C ALA A 83 4.55 16.70 -8.72
N PRO A 84 4.86 17.52 -9.73
CA PRO A 84 4.40 17.26 -11.10
C PRO A 84 4.92 15.93 -11.66
N SER A 85 6.20 15.59 -11.42
CA SER A 85 6.79 14.32 -11.86
C SER A 85 6.18 13.13 -11.13
N LEU A 86 5.89 13.26 -9.84
CA LEU A 86 5.17 12.24 -9.08
C LEU A 86 3.77 11.96 -9.67
N LEU A 87 3.02 13.02 -9.97
CA LEU A 87 1.68 12.91 -10.56
C LEU A 87 1.70 12.27 -11.95
N GLU A 88 2.69 12.60 -12.78
CA GLU A 88 2.90 11.95 -14.08
C GLU A 88 3.15 10.44 -13.92
N ARG A 89 4.04 10.05 -13.00
CA ARG A 89 4.34 8.64 -12.71
C ARG A 89 3.12 7.87 -12.22
N VAL A 90 2.29 8.50 -11.38
CA VAL A 90 1.04 7.92 -10.89
C VAL A 90 0.02 7.78 -12.03
N GLY A 91 -0.06 8.74 -12.94
CA GLY A 91 -0.87 8.65 -14.15
C GLY A 91 -0.53 7.41 -15.00
N GLY A 92 0.74 7.01 -15.00
CA GLY A 92 1.22 5.78 -15.65
C GLY A 92 0.53 4.49 -15.18
N ILE A 93 -0.06 4.46 -13.99
CA ILE A 93 -0.83 3.30 -13.49
C ILE A 93 -1.99 2.97 -14.43
N ALA A 94 -2.66 3.98 -14.99
CA ALA A 94 -3.78 3.79 -15.90
C ALA A 94 -3.39 3.04 -17.20
N LEU A 95 -2.11 3.08 -17.58
CA LEU A 95 -1.58 2.43 -18.79
C LEU A 95 -1.25 0.95 -18.57
N ILE A 96 -1.24 0.47 -17.32
CA ILE A 96 -0.94 -0.93 -17.01
C ILE A 96 -2.07 -1.84 -17.51
N GLY A 97 -3.31 -1.43 -17.30
CA GLY A 97 -4.50 -2.21 -17.66
C GLY A 97 -4.48 -3.63 -17.09
N GLU A 98 -4.83 -4.60 -17.92
CA GLU A 98 -4.86 -6.02 -17.53
C GLU A 98 -3.49 -6.62 -17.20
N LYS A 99 -2.38 -5.94 -17.54
CA LYS A 99 -1.02 -6.40 -17.21
C LYS A 99 -0.72 -6.31 -15.71
N LEU A 100 -1.59 -5.66 -14.92
CA LEU A 100 -1.44 -5.57 -13.46
C LEU A 100 -1.54 -6.97 -12.80
N GLY A 101 -2.25 -7.91 -13.43
CA GLY A 101 -2.41 -9.27 -12.93
C GLY A 101 -3.74 -9.48 -12.20
N HIS A 102 -3.69 -10.12 -11.04
CA HIS A 102 -4.88 -10.47 -10.27
C HIS A 102 -4.96 -9.66 -8.98
N ARG A 103 -6.17 -9.27 -8.63
CA ARG A 103 -6.55 -8.64 -7.37
C ARG A 103 -7.05 -9.72 -6.42
N ILE A 104 -6.56 -9.68 -5.20
CA ILE A 104 -6.90 -10.65 -4.15
C ILE A 104 -7.35 -9.94 -2.87
N ARG A 105 -7.92 -10.71 -1.94
CA ARG A 105 -8.05 -10.20 -0.57
C ARG A 105 -6.65 -10.02 -0.01
N HIS A 106 -6.46 -8.96 0.75
CA HIS A 106 -5.21 -8.61 1.39
C HIS A 106 -5.50 -8.06 2.79
N HIS A 107 -4.47 -7.89 3.60
CA HIS A 107 -4.60 -7.36 4.96
C HIS A 107 -5.26 -5.98 5.01
N GLY A 108 -4.96 -5.12 4.03
CA GLY A 108 -5.48 -3.76 3.92
C GLY A 108 -4.78 -2.72 4.79
N ASP A 109 -3.90 -3.14 5.71
CA ASP A 109 -3.11 -2.27 6.60
C ASP A 109 -1.86 -3.01 7.15
N TYR A 110 -1.02 -3.52 6.25
CA TYR A 110 0.13 -4.36 6.64
C TYR A 110 1.38 -3.51 6.91
N HIS A 111 1.86 -3.52 8.15
CA HIS A 111 3.12 -2.86 8.54
C HIS A 111 3.79 -3.62 9.71
N LEU A 112 4.99 -3.21 10.11
CA LEU A 112 5.76 -3.90 11.17
C LEU A 112 5.09 -3.88 12.56
N GLY A 113 4.08 -3.03 12.75
CA GLY A 113 3.27 -3.05 13.97
C GLY A 113 2.21 -4.14 13.98
N GLN A 114 1.94 -4.77 12.83
CA GLN A 114 0.95 -5.83 12.64
C GLN A 114 1.55 -7.22 12.54
N VAL A 115 2.79 -7.37 13.00
CA VAL A 115 3.49 -8.66 13.05
C VAL A 115 4.18 -8.85 14.38
N LEU A 116 4.13 -10.09 14.89
CA LEU A 116 4.85 -10.48 16.11
C LEU A 116 5.92 -11.50 15.76
N LEU A 117 7.15 -11.25 16.22
CA LEU A 117 8.24 -12.22 16.18
C LEU A 117 8.13 -13.15 17.40
N THR A 118 8.05 -14.45 17.12
CA THR A 118 8.00 -15.49 18.14
C THR A 118 9.39 -15.92 18.59
N GLU A 119 9.49 -16.59 19.74
CA GLU A 119 10.74 -17.20 20.23
C GLU A 119 11.33 -18.23 19.25
N ALA A 120 10.48 -18.82 18.39
CA ALA A 120 10.88 -19.74 17.33
C ALA A 120 11.47 -19.04 16.09
N ASN A 121 11.71 -17.72 16.14
CA ASN A 121 12.16 -16.89 15.01
C ASN A 121 11.19 -16.91 13.82
N ASP A 122 9.89 -16.92 14.11
CA ASP A 122 8.82 -16.91 13.10
C ASP A 122 7.84 -15.75 13.33
N PHE A 123 7.07 -15.38 12.31
CA PHE A 123 6.14 -14.25 12.34
C PHE A 123 4.68 -14.68 12.35
N ILE A 124 3.91 -14.05 13.26
CA ILE A 124 2.44 -14.10 13.28
C ILE A 124 1.92 -12.76 12.74
N ILE A 125 0.95 -12.81 11.83
CA ILE A 125 0.28 -11.63 11.27
C ILE A 125 -1.00 -11.36 12.06
N LEU A 126 -1.24 -10.10 12.44
CA LEU A 126 -2.34 -9.65 13.28
C LEU A 126 -3.40 -8.84 12.49
N ASP A 127 -4.42 -8.35 13.19
CA ASP A 127 -5.43 -7.35 12.79
C ASP A 127 -5.89 -7.34 11.31
N PHE A 128 -6.75 -8.29 10.96
CA PHE A 128 -7.34 -8.41 9.62
C PHE A 128 -8.53 -7.46 9.35
N GLU A 129 -8.67 -6.38 10.11
CA GLU A 129 -9.77 -5.43 9.95
C GLU A 129 -9.58 -4.48 8.77
N GLY A 130 -8.35 -4.35 8.26
CA GLY A 130 -7.96 -3.35 7.25
C GLY A 130 -7.94 -1.93 7.80
N GLU A 131 -7.64 -0.95 6.95
CA GLU A 131 -7.52 0.47 7.33
C GLU A 131 -8.81 0.99 8.04
N PRO A 132 -8.74 1.33 9.35
CA PRO A 132 -9.92 1.72 10.14
C PRO A 132 -10.69 2.91 9.56
N LEU A 133 -9.99 3.84 8.92
CA LEU A 133 -10.59 5.05 8.33
C LEU A 133 -11.37 4.77 7.03
N ARG A 134 -11.29 3.56 6.47
CA ARG A 134 -12.01 3.20 5.24
C ARG A 134 -13.39 2.59 5.52
N PRO A 135 -14.40 2.86 4.65
CA PRO A 135 -15.68 2.16 4.71
C PRO A 135 -15.52 0.63 4.63
N LEU A 136 -16.41 -0.11 5.29
CA LEU A 136 -16.36 -1.59 5.34
C LEU A 136 -16.32 -2.24 3.94
N SER A 137 -17.03 -1.67 2.96
CA SER A 137 -17.01 -2.16 1.58
C SER A 137 -15.62 -2.06 0.95
N GLN A 138 -14.87 -0.99 1.23
CA GLN A 138 -13.50 -0.81 0.76
C GLN A 138 -12.52 -1.71 1.50
N ARG A 139 -12.69 -1.89 2.83
CA ARG A 139 -11.86 -2.82 3.61
C ARG A 139 -11.98 -4.28 3.16
N ARG A 140 -13.14 -4.65 2.60
CA ARG A 140 -13.39 -5.99 2.05
C ARG A 140 -13.05 -6.12 0.56
N SER A 141 -12.63 -5.04 -0.10
CA SER A 141 -12.30 -5.06 -1.52
C SER A 141 -11.03 -5.87 -1.80
N LYS A 142 -10.89 -6.29 -3.06
CA LYS A 142 -9.67 -6.92 -3.57
C LYS A 142 -8.79 -5.85 -4.21
N GLY A 143 -7.49 -5.98 -3.98
CA GLY A 143 -6.44 -5.06 -4.45
C GLY A 143 -5.35 -5.81 -5.18
#